data_AF-A0A957VV04-F1
#
_entry.id   AF-A0A957VV04-F1
#
_cell.length_a   1.000
_cell.length_b   1.000
_cell.length_c   1.000
_cell.angle_alpha   90.00
_cell.angle_beta   90.00
_cell.angle_gamma   90.00
#
_symmetry.space_group_name_H-M   'P 1'
#
loop_
_entity.id
_entity.type
_entity.pdbx_description
1 polymer ?
#
loop_
_entity_poly.entity_id
_entity_poly.type
_entity_poly.pdbx_seq_one_letter_code
_entity_poly.pdbx_strand_id
1 'polypeptide(L)' 'MKNWTAPQDWLKITTIDLHTGGEPLRVIIDGWPTMPGRTILEKRRYAKERLDHLRTALMWEPRGHADMYGCLLLPPN' A
#
# COMPACT_ATOMS: atom_id res chain seq x y z
N MET A 1 -24.85 6.50 -1.05
CA MET A 1 -23.44 6.21 -0.69
C MET A 1 -22.55 7.44 -0.50
N LYS A 2 -22.88 8.64 -1.01
CA LYS A 2 -21.99 9.82 -0.91
C LYS A 2 -21.66 10.29 0.52
N ASN A 3 -22.45 9.91 1.53
CA ASN A 3 -22.29 10.34 2.92
C ASN A 3 -22.00 9.17 3.89
N TRP A 4 -21.65 7.99 3.37
CA TRP A 4 -21.24 6.89 4.24
C TRP A 4 -19.81 7.13 4.72
N THR A 5 -19.59 6.93 6.02
CA THR A 5 -18.27 7.01 6.64
C THR A 5 -17.97 5.68 7.30
N ALA A 6 -16.76 5.16 7.08
CA ALA A 6 -16.30 3.97 7.77
C ALA A 6 -16.10 4.28 9.26
N PRO A 7 -16.30 3.29 10.16
CA PRO A 7 -15.91 3.41 11.56
C PRO A 7 -14.44 3.85 11.71
N GLN A 8 -14.15 4.65 12.74
CA GLN A 8 -12.82 5.24 12.93
C GLN A 8 -11.74 4.22 13.27
N ASP A 9 -12.11 3.09 13.86
CA ASP A 9 -11.23 2.00 14.25
C ASP A 9 -10.84 1.08 13.08
N TRP A 10 -11.43 1.28 11.89
CA TRP A 10 -11.07 0.52 10.71
C TRP A 10 -9.74 0.98 10.13
N LEU A 11 -8.92 0.01 9.71
CA LEU A 11 -7.73 0.30 8.92
C LEU A 11 -8.13 0.96 7.60
N LYS A 12 -7.60 2.17 7.37
CA LYS A 12 -7.80 2.95 6.15
C LYS A 12 -6.46 3.20 5.48
N ILE A 13 -6.32 2.74 4.25
CA ILE A 13 -5.16 3.00 3.39
C ILE A 13 -5.67 3.78 2.18
N THR A 14 -5.05 4.92 1.91
CA THR A 14 -5.42 5.77 0.77
C THR A 14 -4.45 5.51 -0.38
N THR A 15 -4.98 5.25 -1.57
CA THR A 15 -4.18 4.99 -2.77
C THR A 15 -4.61 5.83 -3.96
N ILE A 16 -3.68 6.03 -4.90
CA ILE A 16 -3.95 6.53 -6.24
C ILE A 16 -3.58 5.40 -7.20
N ASP A 17 -4.56 4.91 -7.97
CA ASP A 17 -4.35 3.88 -8.98
C ASP A 17 -4.17 4.54 -10.34
N LEU A 18 -3.14 4.13 -11.08
CA LEU A 18 -2.86 4.55 -12.45
C LEU A 18 -2.44 3.35 -13.29
N HIS A 19 -2.20 3.55 -14.59
CA HIS A 19 -1.66 2.52 -15.46
C HIS A 19 -0.56 3.06 -16.36
N THR A 20 0.37 2.18 -16.75
CA THR A 20 1.38 2.44 -17.79
C THR A 20 1.29 1.34 -18.81
N GLY A 21 0.86 1.64 -20.04
CA GLY A 21 0.72 0.62 -21.09
C GLY A 21 -0.31 -0.48 -20.79
N GLY A 22 -1.20 -0.26 -19.82
CA GLY A 22 -2.20 -1.25 -19.38
C GLY A 22 -1.83 -1.97 -18.09
N GLU A 23 -0.56 -1.91 -17.69
CA GLU A 23 -0.10 -2.43 -16.40
C GLU A 23 -0.56 -1.50 -15.26
N PRO A 24 -1.29 -2.01 -14.25
CA PRO A 24 -1.76 -1.19 -13.15
C PRO A 24 -0.63 -0.83 -12.19
N LEU A 25 -0.70 0.35 -11.57
CA LEU A 25 0.18 0.76 -10.47
C LEU A 25 -0.66 1.45 -9.39
N ARG A 26 -0.69 0.85 -8.21
CA ARG A 26 -1.32 1.37 -7.00
C ARG A 26 -0.29 2.10 -6.14
N VAL A 27 -0.37 3.43 -6.09
CA VAL A 27 0.50 4.27 -5.27
C VAL A 27 -0.14 4.49 -3.91
N ILE A 28 0.53 4.03 -2.85
CA ILE A 28 0.07 4.17 -1.47
C ILE A 28 0.54 5.51 -0.92
N ILE A 29 -0.42 6.39 -0.60
CA ILE A 29 -0.16 7.78 -0.22
C ILE A 29 -0.42 8.07 1.26
N ASP A 30 -1.22 7.25 1.94
CA ASP A 30 -1.53 7.40 3.37
C ASP A 30 -1.98 6.07 4.00
N GLY A 31 -1.86 5.95 5.32
CA GLY A 31 -2.32 4.79 6.11
C GLY A 31 -1.32 3.63 6.21
N TRP A 32 -0.14 3.74 5.59
CA TRP A 32 0.93 2.77 5.75
C TRP A 32 1.74 3.04 7.03
N PRO A 33 2.06 2.03 7.86
CA PRO A 33 2.83 2.23 9.09
C PRO A 33 4.24 2.77 8.83
N THR A 34 4.75 3.58 9.75
CA THR A 34 6.15 4.01 9.71
C THR A 34 7.09 2.81 9.86
N MET A 35 8.12 2.74 9.03
CA MET A 35 9.09 1.64 9.05
C MET A 35 10.46 2.10 9.54
N PRO A 36 11.10 1.35 10.47
CA PRO A 36 12.47 1.59 10.86
C PRO A 36 13.44 1.29 9.69
N GLY A 37 14.65 1.81 9.80
CA GLY A 37 15.69 1.67 8.78
C GLY A 37 16.12 3.01 8.19
N ARG A 38 17.43 3.13 7.95
CA ARG A 38 18.11 4.28 7.36
C ARG A 38 18.16 4.19 5.84
N THR A 39 18.09 2.98 5.28
CA THR A 39 18.12 2.73 3.84
C THR A 39 16.80 2.17 3.32
N ILE A 40 16.53 2.35 2.02
CA ILE A 40 15.37 1.74 1.36
C ILE A 40 15.41 0.20 1.48
N LEU A 41 16.59 -0.41 1.46
CA LEU A 41 16.74 -1.86 1.59
C LEU A 41 16.33 -2.36 2.98
N GLU A 42 16.67 -1.63 4.05
CA GLU A 42 16.22 -1.94 5.42
C GLU A 42 14.70 -1.79 5.55
N LYS A 43 14.15 -0.69 5.03
CA LYS A 43 12.69 -0.45 5.03
C LYS A 43 11.94 -1.53 4.24
N ARG A 44 12.45 -1.92 3.06
CA ARG A 44 11.90 -3.02 2.25
C ARG A 44 11.94 -4.35 2.99
N ARG A 45 13.04 -4.64 3.69
CA ARG A 45 13.17 -5.87 4.50
C ARG A 45 12.14 -5.88 5.63
N TYR A 46 11.99 -4.77 6.35
CA TYR A 46 10.99 -4.62 7.39
C TYR A 46 9.57 -4.79 6.85
N ALA A 47 9.24 -4.14 5.71
CA ALA A 47 7.94 -4.29 5.06
C ALA A 47 7.62 -5.76 4.77
N LYS A 48 8.59 -6.49 4.20
CA LYS A 48 8.44 -7.92 3.86
C LYS A 48 8.28 -8.79 5.10
N GLU A 49 9.06 -8.55 6.15
CA GLU A 49 9.09 -9.42 7.33
C GLU A 49 7.96 -9.14 8.33
N ARG A 50 7.45 -7.90 8.37
CA ARG A 50 6.51 -7.44 9.41
C ARG A 50 5.17 -6.93 8.86
N LEU A 51 5.12 -6.47 7.61
CA LEU A 51 3.94 -5.80 7.04
C LEU A 51 3.38 -6.49 5.79
N ASP A 52 3.77 -7.75 5.52
CA ASP A 52 3.30 -8.46 4.30
C ASP A 52 1.77 -8.61 4.25
N HIS A 53 1.11 -8.67 5.41
CA HIS A 53 -0.35 -8.69 5.50
C HIS A 53 -1.02 -7.44 4.89
N LEU A 54 -0.37 -6.28 4.92
CA LEU A 54 -0.86 -5.08 4.25
C LEU A 54 -0.64 -5.18 2.74
N ARG A 55 0.50 -5.72 2.31
CA ARG A 55 0.77 -5.97 0.88
C ARG A 55 -0.26 -6.95 0.32
N THR A 56 -0.53 -8.09 0.96
CA THR A 56 -1.54 -9.04 0.48
C THR A 56 -2.93 -8.41 0.44
N ALA A 57 -3.32 -7.67 1.49
CA ALA A 57 -4.63 -7.01 1.56
C ALA A 57 -4.87 -5.99 0.42
N LEU A 58 -3.80 -5.37 -0.10
CA LEU A 58 -3.86 -4.39 -1.18
C LEU A 58 -3.65 -4.99 -2.58
N MET A 59 -2.85 -6.05 -2.71
CA MET A 59 -2.49 -6.62 -4.01
C MET A 59 -3.40 -7.78 -4.41
N TRP A 60 -3.82 -8.61 -3.47
CA TRP A 60 -4.66 -9.77 -3.78
C TRP A 60 -6.13 -9.40 -3.87
N GLU A 61 -6.90 -10.31 -4.47
CA GLU A 61 -8.36 -10.26 -4.40
C GLU A 61 -8.82 -10.22 -2.93
N PRO A 62 -9.88 -9.45 -2.60
CA PRO A 62 -10.82 -8.80 -3.50
C PRO A 62 -10.45 -7.35 -3.89
N ARG A 63 -9.36 -6.78 -3.35
CA ARG A 63 -9.02 -5.35 -3.58
C ARG A 63 -8.06 -5.13 -4.74
N GLY A 64 -7.28 -6.15 -5.09
CA GLY A 64 -6.46 -6.21 -6.28
C GLY A 64 -6.82 -7.45 -7.10
N HIS A 65 -5.83 -7.99 -7.81
CA HIS A 65 -5.91 -9.17 -8.66
C HIS A 65 -4.50 -9.73 -8.87
N ALA A 66 -4.38 -10.87 -9.55
CA ALA A 66 -3.10 -11.56 -9.76
C ALA A 66 -1.99 -10.65 -10.32
N ASP A 67 -2.35 -9.73 -11.22
CA ASP A 67 -1.44 -8.80 -11.89
C ASP A 67 -1.40 -7.39 -11.26
N MET A 68 -1.90 -7.21 -10.03
CA MET A 68 -1.85 -5.89 -9.37
C MET A 68 -0.42 -5.54 -8.94
N TYR A 69 0.04 -4.33 -9.27
CA TYR A 69 1.35 -3.80 -8.87
C TYR A 69 1.22 -2.62 -7.90
N GLY A 70 2.15 -2.51 -6.94
CA GLY A 70 2.10 -1.51 -5.87
C GLY A 70 3.39 -0.70 -5.72
N CYS A 71 3.25 0.56 -5.32
CA CYS A 71 4.34 1.47 -4.97
C CYS A 71 4.07 2.12 -3.60
N LEU A 72 5.07 2.08 -2.73
CA LEU A 72 5.02 2.75 -1.42
C LEU A 72 5.83 4.04 -1.46
N LEU A 73 5.17 5.18 -1.20
CA LEU A 73 5.86 6.46 -1.07
C LEU A 73 6.57 6.54 0.29
N LEU A 74 7.85 6.89 0.25
CA LEU A 74 8.69 7.10 1.42
C LEU A 74 9.46 8.42 1.28
N PRO A 75 9.75 9.12 2.38
CA PRO A 75 10.65 10.26 2.35
C PRO A 75 12.01 9.87 1.74
N PRO A 76 12.69 10.81 1.05
CA PRO A 76 14.06 10.57 0.62
C PRO A 76 14.97 10.32 1.82
N ASN A 77 16.00 9.50 1.59
CA ASN A 77 17.01 9.12 2.57
C ASN A 77 18.28 9.95 2.44
#